data_AF-A0A0R3RPU2-F1
#
_entry.id   AF-A0A0R3RPU2-F1
#
_cell.length_a   1.000
_cell.length_b   1.000
_cell.length_c   1.000
_cell.angle_alpha   90.00
_cell.angle_beta   90.00
_cell.angle_gamma   90.00
#
_symmetry.space_group_name_H-M   'P 1'
#
loop_
_entity.id
_entity.type
_entity.pdbx_description
1 polymer ?
#
loop_
_entity_poly.entity_id
_entity_poly.type
_entity_poly.pdbx_seq_one_letter_code
_entity_poly.pdbx_strand_id
1 'polypeptide(L)'
;MIGRLTGLTSAQEITKNMNRNRQSPMYAAPESIHPEAESLPQDMFAMGVVLYRCIIGRMPKRKPNRTVILQLYIDYHWVKSSITLPVDSKMWHTTQLLMSERLDMRLTAGQLLHTDWIERAATTPITQIFNWNN
;
A
#
# COMPACT_ATOMS: atom_id res chain seq x y z
N MET A 1 -6.48 0.10 23.01
CA MET A 1 -6.05 1.39 22.42
C MET A 1 -6.91 1.60 21.18
N ILE A 2 -7.71 2.68 21.10
CA ILE A 2 -8.53 2.97 19.91
C ILE A 2 -7.68 3.81 18.97
N GLY A 3 -7.25 3.21 17.85
CA GLY A 3 -6.58 3.96 16.79
C GLY A 3 -7.57 4.92 16.14
N ARG A 4 -7.20 6.20 16.02
CA ARG A 4 -7.98 7.19 15.26
C ARG A 4 -7.32 7.42 13.92
N LEU A 5 -8.08 7.25 12.83
CA LEU A 5 -7.69 7.72 11.52
C LEU A 5 -7.89 9.25 11.46
N THR A 6 -6.84 9.98 11.09
CA THR A 6 -6.85 11.45 10.97
C THR A 6 -6.40 11.85 9.57
N GLY A 7 -6.44 13.14 9.22
CA GLY A 7 -6.00 13.63 7.91
C GLY A 7 -7.05 13.54 6.80
N LEU A 8 -8.34 13.54 7.14
CA LEU A 8 -9.46 13.46 6.18
C LEU A 8 -9.78 14.79 5.47
N THR A 9 -8.89 15.79 5.52
CA THR A 9 -9.11 17.12 4.91
C THR A 9 -9.19 17.06 3.38
N SER A 10 -8.63 16.03 2.77
CA SER A 10 -8.69 15.74 1.34
C SER A 10 -9.66 14.61 1.00
N ALA A 11 -10.41 14.08 1.98
CA ALA A 11 -11.40 13.05 1.74
C ALA A 11 -12.56 13.61 0.91
N GLN A 12 -13.09 12.78 0.02
CA GLN A 12 -14.09 13.18 -0.94
C GLN A 12 -15.09 12.04 -1.17
N GLU A 13 -16.36 12.40 -1.34
CA GLU A 13 -17.38 11.47 -1.79
C GLU A 13 -17.18 11.15 -3.27
N ILE A 14 -17.20 9.85 -3.61
CA ILE A 14 -17.00 9.37 -4.97
C ILE A 14 -18.27 9.62 -5.77
N THR A 15 -18.27 10.70 -6.55
CA THR A 15 -19.35 11.06 -7.48
C THR A 15 -18.79 11.23 -8.89
N LYS A 16 -19.62 11.00 -9.92
CA LYS A 16 -19.19 10.89 -11.33
C LYS A 16 -18.36 12.06 -11.88
N ASN A 17 -18.38 13.24 -11.25
CA ASN A 17 -17.76 14.47 -11.78
C ASN A 17 -16.70 15.07 -10.85
N MET A 18 -16.19 14.29 -9.89
CA MET A 18 -15.44 14.83 -8.77
C MET A 18 -14.20 13.98 -8.45
N ASN A 19 -13.30 13.84 -9.43
CA ASN A 19 -12.01 13.17 -9.24
C ASN A 19 -10.88 14.20 -9.09
N ARG A 20 -10.85 14.93 -7.96
CA ARG A 20 -9.71 15.82 -7.66
C ARG A 20 -8.61 15.00 -7.02
N ASN A 21 -7.53 14.78 -7.76
CA ASN A 21 -6.39 14.08 -7.23
C ASN A 21 -5.62 14.95 -6.22
N ARG A 22 -5.72 14.61 -4.93
CA ARG A 22 -5.05 15.32 -3.82
C ARG A 22 -4.15 14.39 -3.01
N GLN A 23 -3.60 13.36 -3.64
CA GLN A 23 -2.72 12.41 -2.97
C GLN A 23 -1.36 13.03 -2.63
N SER A 24 -0.79 12.61 -1.50
CA SER A 24 0.59 12.93 -1.17
C SER A 24 1.53 12.26 -2.20
N PRO A 25 2.51 12.97 -2.80
CA PRO A 25 3.37 12.41 -3.85
C PRO A 25 4.06 11.10 -3.46
N MET A 26 4.35 10.90 -2.17
CA MET A 26 4.99 9.67 -1.68
C MET A 26 4.05 8.46 -1.58
N TYR A 27 2.74 8.68 -1.59
CA TYR A 27 1.72 7.62 -1.53
C TYR A 27 0.86 7.56 -2.80
N ALA A 28 1.08 8.52 -3.71
CA ALA A 28 0.34 8.62 -4.95
C ALA A 28 0.51 7.36 -5.82
N ALA A 29 -0.63 6.89 -6.33
CA ALA A 29 -0.71 5.81 -7.29
C ALA A 29 -0.21 6.27 -8.67
N PRO A 30 0.31 5.38 -9.51
CA PRO A 30 0.81 5.75 -10.83
C PRO A 30 -0.25 6.43 -11.70
N GLU A 31 -1.49 5.94 -11.65
CA GLU A 31 -2.60 6.49 -12.43
C GLU A 31 -3.05 7.87 -11.96
N SER A 32 -2.60 8.36 -10.81
CA SER A 32 -3.01 9.63 -10.21
C SER A 32 -2.73 10.87 -11.08
N ILE A 33 -1.83 10.73 -12.04
CA ILE A 33 -1.53 11.74 -13.06
C ILE A 33 -2.74 12.03 -13.96
N HIS A 34 -3.67 11.08 -14.09
CA HIS A 34 -4.86 11.23 -14.90
C HIS A 34 -6.00 11.81 -14.04
N PRO A 35 -6.63 12.92 -14.45
CA PRO A 35 -7.69 13.55 -13.69
C PRO A 35 -8.97 12.68 -13.60
N GLU A 36 -9.12 11.71 -14.48
CA GLU A 36 -10.27 10.80 -14.52
C GLU A 36 -10.03 9.49 -13.76
N ALA A 37 -8.85 9.29 -13.18
CA ALA A 37 -8.53 8.06 -12.46
C ALA A 37 -9.47 7.83 -11.26
N GLU A 38 -9.94 6.59 -11.13
CA GLU A 38 -10.82 6.19 -10.03
C GLU A 38 -10.14 6.36 -8.68
N SER A 39 -10.83 6.89 -7.67
CA SER A 39 -10.24 7.16 -6.36
C SER A 39 -9.99 5.90 -5.52
N LEU A 40 -10.90 4.92 -5.55
CA LEU A 40 -10.81 3.72 -4.70
C LEU A 40 -9.55 2.89 -4.94
N PRO A 41 -9.15 2.57 -6.19
CA PRO A 41 -7.91 1.85 -6.41
C PRO A 41 -6.68 2.62 -5.91
N GLN A 42 -6.71 3.96 -5.98
CA GLN A 42 -5.57 4.78 -5.55
C GLN A 42 -5.36 4.72 -4.03
N ASP A 43 -6.44 4.63 -3.24
CA ASP A 43 -6.34 4.40 -1.79
C ASP A 43 -5.76 3.02 -1.48
N MET A 44 -6.13 1.99 -2.25
CA MET A 44 -5.56 0.66 -2.10
C MET A 44 -4.06 0.63 -2.45
N PHE A 45 -3.62 1.43 -3.41
CA PHE A 45 -2.19 1.59 -3.69
C PHE A 45 -1.46 2.27 -2.52
N ALA A 46 -2.03 3.35 -1.97
CA ALA A 46 -1.48 4.03 -0.80
C ALA A 46 -1.38 3.09 0.41
N MET A 47 -2.38 2.22 0.61
CA MET A 47 -2.35 1.16 1.62
C MET A 47 -1.20 0.17 1.40
N GLY A 48 -0.93 -0.20 0.15
CA GLY A 48 0.23 -1.01 -0.21
C GLY A 48 1.56 -0.33 0.17
N VAL A 49 1.69 0.97 -0.09
CA VAL A 49 2.89 1.77 0.30
C VAL A 49 3.06 1.83 1.82
N VAL A 50 1.95 1.96 2.57
CA VAL A 50 1.97 1.91 4.04
C VAL A 50 2.44 0.52 4.51
N LEU A 51 1.86 -0.54 3.98
CA LEU A 51 2.21 -1.92 4.33
C LEU A 51 3.68 -2.22 4.02
N TYR A 52 4.16 -1.80 2.85
CA TYR A 52 5.58 -1.86 2.48
C TYR A 52 6.44 -1.17 3.54
N ARG A 53 6.07 0.04 3.97
CA ARG A 53 6.85 0.76 4.99
C ARG A 53 6.87 0.01 6.32
N CYS A 54 5.76 -0.60 6.71
CA CYS A 54 5.68 -1.39 7.94
C CYS A 54 6.59 -2.63 7.88
N ILE A 55 6.68 -3.29 6.73
CA ILE A 55 7.49 -4.51 6.55
C ILE A 55 8.98 -4.18 6.38
N ILE A 56 9.28 -3.18 5.55
CA ILE A 56 10.65 -2.86 5.10
C ILE A 56 11.31 -1.80 5.99
N GLY A 57 10.52 -1.01 6.73
CA GLY A 57 11.00 0.14 7.50
C GLY A 57 11.41 1.36 6.65
N ARG A 58 11.34 1.25 5.31
CA ARG A 58 11.74 2.30 4.36
C ARG A 58 10.64 2.56 3.33
N MET A 59 10.71 3.70 2.67
CA MET A 59 9.83 4.00 1.54
C MET A 59 10.24 3.25 0.27
N PRO A 60 9.28 2.83 -0.57
CA PRO A 60 9.59 2.21 -1.84
C PRO A 60 10.30 3.21 -2.76
N LYS A 61 11.39 2.78 -3.40
CA LYS A 61 12.08 3.59 -4.41
C LYS A 61 11.23 3.64 -5.66
N ARG A 62 10.91 4.85 -6.10
CA ARG A 62 10.23 5.14 -7.35
C ARG A 62 11.27 5.41 -8.43
N LYS A 63 11.18 4.72 -9.56
CA LYS A 63 12.04 4.93 -10.73
C LYS A 63 11.20 5.44 -11.91
N PRO A 64 11.71 6.39 -12.70
CA PRO A 64 11.04 6.83 -13.90
C PRO A 64 10.90 5.66 -14.87
N ASN A 65 9.68 5.43 -15.33
CA ASN A 65 9.42 4.52 -16.44
C ASN A 65 10.05 5.14 -17.70
N ARG A 66 10.77 4.33 -18.48
CA ARG A 66 11.56 4.80 -19.63
C ARG A 66 10.70 5.42 -20.74
N THR A 67 9.40 5.17 -20.74
CA THR A 67 8.47 5.57 -21.80
C THR A 67 7.66 6.83 -21.47
N VAL A 68 7.43 7.13 -20.19
CA VAL A 68 6.65 8.29 -19.73
C VAL A 68 7.34 8.86 -18.50
N ILE A 69 7.91 10.05 -18.62
CA ILE A 69 8.75 10.72 -17.59
C ILE A 69 8.03 10.86 -16.23
N LEU A 70 6.70 10.86 -16.21
CA LEU A 70 5.87 11.01 -15.01
C LEU A 70 5.35 9.69 -14.42
N GLN A 71 5.49 8.56 -15.13
CA GLN A 71 5.07 7.26 -14.63
C GLN A 71 6.21 6.68 -13.78
N LEU A 72 5.99 6.53 -12.48
CA LEU A 72 6.99 6.01 -11.56
C LEU A 72 6.67 4.56 -11.17
N TYR A 73 7.54 3.62 -11.54
CA TYR A 73 7.42 2.22 -11.12
C TYR A 73 8.16 1.99 -9.80
N ILE A 74 7.69 1.03 -9.00
CA ILE A 74 8.33 0.66 -7.74
C ILE A 74 9.44 -0.36 -8.02
N ASP A 75 10.66 -0.03 -7.59
CA ASP A 75 11.80 -0.93 -7.68
C ASP A 75 11.84 -1.89 -6.47
N TYR A 76 11.38 -3.12 -6.68
CA TYR A 76 11.42 -4.19 -5.68
C TYR A 76 12.80 -4.87 -5.54
N HIS A 77 13.78 -4.63 -6.42
CA HIS A 77 15.08 -5.31 -6.34
C HIS A 77 15.90 -4.90 -5.12
N TRP A 78 15.73 -3.67 -4.64
CA TRP A 78 16.40 -3.14 -3.43
C TRP A 78 15.83 -3.68 -2.11
N VAL A 79 14.70 -4.40 -2.16
CA VAL A 79 14.02 -4.94 -0.98
C VAL A 79 14.84 -6.05 -0.33
N LYS A 80 15.47 -6.92 -1.14
CA LYS A 80 16.18 -8.10 -0.65
C LYS A 80 17.44 -7.79 0.16
N SER A 81 18.01 -6.59 0.03
CA SER A 81 19.25 -6.21 0.72
C SER A 81 19.02 -5.45 2.04
N SER A 82 17.78 -5.07 2.36
CA SER A 82 17.50 -4.14 3.47
C SER A 82 16.87 -4.80 4.71
N ILE A 83 16.53 -6.09 4.67
CA ILE A 83 15.83 -6.76 5.78
C ILE A 83 16.68 -7.92 6.31
N THR A 84 16.92 -7.93 7.61
CA THR A 84 17.58 -9.02 8.35
C THR A 84 16.60 -10.07 8.88
N LEU A 85 15.30 -9.77 8.91
CA LEU A 85 14.22 -10.65 9.38
C LEU A 85 13.46 -11.32 8.20
N PRO A 86 13.05 -12.58 8.34
CA PRO A 86 12.20 -13.23 7.36
C PRO A 86 10.82 -12.54 7.32
N VAL A 87 10.42 -12.07 6.14
CA VAL A 87 9.08 -11.52 5.88
C VAL A 87 8.13 -12.65 5.50
N ASP A 88 6.91 -12.64 6.05
CA ASP A 88 5.86 -13.58 5.63
C ASP A 88 5.55 -13.40 4.13
N SER A 89 5.65 -14.50 3.38
CA SER A 89 5.51 -14.48 1.92
C SER A 89 4.12 -14.06 1.46
N LYS A 90 3.06 -14.35 2.22
CA LYS A 90 1.69 -13.92 1.92
C LYS A 90 1.50 -12.43 2.17
N MET A 91 2.07 -11.91 3.25
CA MET A 91 2.05 -10.47 3.55
C MET A 91 2.82 -9.68 2.47
N TRP A 92 3.98 -10.20 2.05
CA TRP A 92 4.76 -9.61 0.97
C TRP A 92 4.01 -9.66 -0.37
N HIS A 93 3.44 -10.82 -0.73
CA HIS A 93 2.65 -10.96 -1.96
C HIS A 93 1.46 -9.99 -2.00
N THR A 94 0.74 -9.87 -0.89
CA THR A 94 -0.38 -8.91 -0.74
C THR A 94 0.09 -7.47 -0.96
N THR A 95 1.25 -7.10 -0.41
CA THR A 95 1.87 -5.78 -0.60
C THR A 95 2.13 -5.51 -2.09
N GLN A 96 2.66 -6.50 -2.82
CA GLN A 96 2.94 -6.38 -4.25
C GLN A 96 1.65 -6.22 -5.08
N LEU A 97 0.58 -6.94 -4.73
CA LEU A 97 -0.72 -6.80 -5.40
C LEU A 97 -1.33 -5.40 -5.19
N LEU A 98 -1.29 -4.88 -3.96
CA LEU A 98 -1.78 -3.53 -3.65
C LEU A 98 -1.02 -2.44 -4.41
N MET A 99 0.29 -2.62 -4.55
CA MET A 99 1.19 -1.68 -5.24
C MET A 99 1.31 -1.96 -6.76
N SER A 100 0.42 -2.78 -7.32
CA SER A 100 0.41 -3.10 -8.75
C SER A 100 -0.03 -1.90 -9.58
N GLU A 101 0.66 -1.64 -10.69
CA GLU A 101 0.23 -0.66 -11.71
C GLU A 101 -1.05 -1.13 -12.44
N ARG A 102 -1.27 -2.44 -12.47
CA ARG A 102 -2.42 -3.09 -13.07
C ARG A 102 -3.60 -3.09 -12.10
N LEU A 103 -4.64 -2.33 -12.44
CA LEU A 103 -5.85 -2.18 -11.62
C LEU A 103 -6.60 -3.51 -11.44
N ASP A 104 -6.59 -4.38 -12.44
CA ASP A 104 -7.23 -5.71 -12.40
C ASP A 104 -6.55 -6.67 -11.41
N MET A 105 -5.29 -6.42 -11.08
CA MET A 105 -4.54 -7.19 -10.07
C MET A 105 -4.61 -6.56 -8.67
N ARG A 106 -5.06 -5.31 -8.57
CA ARG A 106 -5.05 -4.58 -7.30
C ARG A 106 -6.24 -5.01 -6.46
N LEU A 107 -5.97 -5.47 -5.24
CA LEU A 107 -7.02 -5.90 -4.33
C LEU A 107 -7.90 -4.71 -3.94
N THR A 108 -9.21 -4.94 -3.89
CA THR A 108 -10.17 -4.06 -3.22
C THR A 108 -10.05 -4.20 -1.70
N ALA A 109 -10.61 -3.23 -0.94
CA ALA A 109 -10.63 -3.30 0.52
C ALA A 109 -11.32 -4.58 1.04
N GLY A 110 -12.43 -4.98 0.42
CA GLY A 110 -13.13 -6.21 0.78
C GLY A 110 -12.28 -7.46 0.54
N GLN A 111 -11.63 -7.56 -0.61
CA GLN A 111 -10.73 -8.69 -0.90
C GLN A 111 -9.52 -8.73 0.03
N LEU A 112 -8.95 -7.57 0.39
CA LEU A 112 -7.84 -7.48 1.32
C LEU A 112 -8.20 -8.07 2.69
N LEU A 113 -9.37 -7.73 3.23
CA LEU A 113 -9.82 -8.21 4.54
C LEU A 113 -9.96 -9.74 4.61
N HIS A 114 -10.23 -10.38 3.47
CA HIS A 114 -10.36 -11.83 3.34
C HIS A 114 -9.06 -12.54 2.92
N THR A 115 -7.91 -11.89 3.06
CA THR A 115 -6.63 -12.58 2.87
C THR A 115 -6.31 -13.44 4.10
N ASP A 116 -5.84 -14.67 3.87
CA ASP A 116 -5.54 -15.65 4.95
C ASP A 116 -4.72 -15.08 6.10
N TRP A 117 -3.78 -14.16 5.82
CA TRP A 117 -2.90 -13.64 6.85
C TRP A 117 -3.61 -12.60 7.73
N ILE A 118 -4.55 -11.82 7.19
CA ILE A 118 -5.38 -10.89 7.96
C ILE A 118 -6.39 -11.66 8.81
N GLU A 119 -7.08 -12.64 8.22
CA GLU A 119 -8.07 -13.44 8.96
C GLU A 119 -7.39 -14.23 10.11
N ARG A 120 -6.23 -14.84 9.85
CA ARG A 120 -5.46 -15.49 10.91
C ARG A 120 -4.97 -14.50 11.96
N ALA A 121 -4.52 -13.31 11.56
CA ALA A 121 -4.05 -12.30 12.51
C ALA A 121 -5.18 -11.81 13.43
N ALA A 122 -6.44 -11.78 12.95
CA ALA A 122 -7.59 -11.39 13.75
C ALA A 122 -7.93 -12.39 14.86
N THR A 123 -7.65 -13.68 14.66
CA THR A 123 -7.96 -14.76 15.62
C THR A 123 -6.77 -15.22 16.44
N THR A 124 -5.54 -14.93 15.98
CA THR A 124 -4.32 -15.39 16.64
C THR A 124 -4.06 -14.54 17.90
N PRO A 125 -3.98 -15.16 19.09
CA PRO A 125 -3.61 -14.42 20.29
C PRO A 125 -2.20 -13.87 20.15
N ILE A 126 -1.98 -12.62 20.56
CA ILE A 126 -0.66 -12.02 20.47
C ILE A 126 0.22 -12.61 21.57
N THR A 127 1.04 -13.60 21.23
CA THR A 127 1.87 -14.35 22.18
C THR A 127 3.21 -13.66 22.48
N GLN A 128 3.70 -12.81 21.58
CA GLN A 128 4.91 -12.01 21.76
C GLN A 128 4.70 -10.66 21.10
N ILE A 129 4.33 -9.65 21.89
CA ILE A 129 4.23 -8.28 21.38
C ILE A 129 5.65 -7.74 21.14
N PHE A 130 6.59 -7.98 22.05
CA PHE A 130 7.96 -7.48 22.00
C PHE A 130 8.72 -8.08 23.20
N ASN A 131 9.59 -9.09 23.01
CA ASN A 131 10.54 -9.48 24.07
C ASN A 131 11.77 -8.57 23.95
N TRP A 132 11.77 -7.45 24.67
CA TRP A 132 12.92 -6.52 24.75
C TRP A 132 13.96 -6.97 25.80
N ASN A 133 13.93 -8.23 26.19
CA ASN A 133 14.91 -8.80 27.11
C ASN A 133 15.95 -9.58 26.30
N ASN A 134 16.93 -8.85 25.78
CA ASN A 134 18.28 -9.36 25.51
C ASN A 134 19.27 -8.32 26.03
#